data_AF-A0A6J6UDH1-F1
#
_entry.id   AF-A0A6J6UDH1-F1
#
_cell.length_a   1.000
_cell.length_b   1.000
_cell.length_c   1.000
_cell.angle_alpha   90.00
_cell.angle_beta   90.00
_cell.angle_gamma   90.00
#
_symmetry.space_group_name_H-M   'P 1'
#
loop_
_entity.id
_entity.type
_entity.pdbx_description
1 polymer ?
#
loop_
_entity_poly.entity_id
_entity_poly.type
_entity_poly.pdbx_seq_one_letter_code
_entity_poly.pdbx_strand_id
1 'polypeptide(L)'
;MRIESLENKTGEEFGIDTHTLVAEYGPENDVPTFFENEDGEIVTTELIPYRRDQQEKRLASAERSLNLLGKINPLALEEYSSLEERLKFLADQLEDLKNTKKDLLDIIKEVDDRVQQIFMEAFLETAKHFEEIFARLFPGGDGRLILVDPDNPLTSGVDVEARPPGKRIKRLSLLSGGEKSLTAVAMLVAIFKARPSPFYVLDEVEAALDDVNLGRLLGVLEELRASSQLIIITHQKRTMEIADALYGVTMRGDGVTEVISQRLRESDAS
;
A
#
# COMPACT_ATOMS: atom_id res chain seq x y z
N MET A 1 73.94 46.99 -23.39
CA MET A 1 74.15 46.25 -22.12
C MET A 1 75.59 45.79 -22.09
N ARG A 2 76.30 45.94 -20.96
CA ARG A 2 77.71 45.51 -20.83
C ARG A 2 77.78 43.98 -20.80
N ILE A 3 78.75 43.39 -21.51
CA ILE A 3 78.90 41.94 -21.69
C ILE A 3 78.99 41.20 -20.34
N GLU A 4 79.67 41.77 -19.34
CA GLU A 4 79.73 41.22 -17.96
C GLU A 4 78.36 41.02 -17.31
N SER A 5 77.37 41.88 -17.63
CA SER A 5 76.02 41.75 -17.07
C SER A 5 75.27 40.57 -17.67
N LEU A 6 75.60 40.16 -18.91
CA LEU A 6 75.01 39.00 -19.55
C LEU A 6 75.67 37.72 -19.02
N GLU A 7 76.99 37.73 -18.79
CA GLU A 7 77.72 36.59 -18.24
C GLU A 7 77.25 36.20 -16.84
N ASN A 8 77.10 37.19 -15.95
CA ASN A 8 76.56 36.95 -14.61
C ASN A 8 75.13 36.41 -14.65
N LYS A 9 74.30 36.94 -15.56
CA LYS A 9 72.91 36.51 -15.72
C LYS A 9 72.82 35.06 -16.21
N THR A 10 73.68 34.65 -17.13
CA THR A 10 73.73 33.27 -17.62
C THR A 10 74.10 32.28 -16.51
N GLY A 11 75.07 32.62 -15.66
CA GLY A 11 75.44 31.81 -14.51
C GLY A 11 74.32 31.70 -13.45
N GLU A 12 73.59 32.80 -13.19
CA GLU A 12 72.50 32.81 -12.20
C GLU A 12 71.22 32.10 -12.67
N GLU A 13 70.77 32.31 -13.91
CA GLU A 13 69.50 31.74 -14.41
C GLU A 13 69.63 30.29 -14.88
N PHE A 14 70.75 29.92 -15.48
CA PHE A 14 70.89 28.61 -16.15
C PHE A 14 71.96 27.71 -15.52
N GLY A 15 72.77 28.22 -14.57
CA GLY A 15 73.76 27.42 -13.86
C GLY A 15 74.92 26.91 -14.71
N ILE A 16 75.13 27.47 -15.90
CA ILE A 16 76.18 27.10 -16.85
C ILE A 16 76.95 28.34 -17.30
N ASP A 17 78.22 28.17 -17.68
CA ASP A 17 79.03 29.28 -18.18
C ASP A 17 78.60 29.71 -19.60
N THR A 18 78.86 30.96 -19.95
CA THR A 18 78.44 31.53 -21.24
C THR A 18 79.06 30.84 -22.44
N HIS A 19 80.28 30.34 -22.32
CA HIS A 19 80.95 29.65 -23.41
C HIS A 19 80.29 28.30 -23.68
N THR A 20 79.97 27.54 -22.64
CA THR A 20 79.23 26.28 -22.73
C THR A 20 77.80 26.50 -23.23
N LEU A 21 77.11 27.55 -22.76
CA LEU A 21 75.77 27.90 -23.26
C LEU A 21 75.78 28.19 -24.77
N VAL A 22 76.74 28.97 -25.26
CA VAL A 22 76.85 29.27 -26.70
C VAL A 22 77.31 28.06 -27.50
N ALA A 23 78.17 27.21 -26.92
CA ALA A 23 78.68 26.01 -27.59
C ALA A 23 77.63 24.89 -27.70
N GLU A 24 76.73 24.74 -26.71
CA GLU A 24 75.71 23.69 -26.69
C GLU A 24 74.34 24.17 -27.17
N TYR A 25 73.99 25.44 -26.96
CA TYR A 25 72.66 26.01 -27.28
C TYR A 25 72.76 27.24 -28.19
N GLY A 26 73.87 27.38 -28.91
CA GLY A 26 74.06 28.44 -29.90
C GLY A 26 73.09 28.33 -31.07
N PRO A 27 72.91 29.43 -31.83
CA PRO A 27 72.02 29.47 -32.99
C PRO A 27 72.42 28.50 -34.13
N GLU A 28 73.66 28.01 -34.08
CA GLU A 28 74.22 27.05 -35.04
C GLU A 28 73.95 25.58 -34.66
N ASN A 29 73.40 25.32 -33.47
CA ASN A 29 73.09 23.96 -33.02
C ASN A 29 71.63 23.60 -33.30
N ASP A 30 71.41 22.34 -33.67
CA ASP A 30 70.07 21.81 -33.91
C ASP A 30 69.30 21.65 -32.59
N VAL A 31 68.00 21.97 -32.62
CA VAL A 31 67.09 21.85 -31.47
C VAL A 31 66.18 20.64 -31.61
N PRO A 32 65.88 19.95 -30.50
CA PRO A 32 64.94 18.83 -30.50
C PRO A 32 63.52 19.30 -30.82
N THR A 33 62.85 18.53 -31.66
CA THR A 33 61.40 18.66 -31.86
C THR A 33 60.66 17.73 -30.90
N PHE A 34 59.43 18.09 -30.57
CA PHE A 34 58.58 17.31 -29.68
C PHE A 34 57.18 17.23 -30.29
N PHE A 35 56.57 16.06 -30.23
CA PHE A 35 55.15 15.88 -30.50
C PHE A 35 54.50 15.10 -29.35
N GLU A 36 53.23 15.37 -29.11
CA GLU A 36 52.40 14.63 -28.17
C GLU A 36 51.76 13.45 -28.92
N ASN A 37 51.98 12.23 -28.43
CA ASN A 37 51.34 11.04 -29.01
C ASN A 37 49.87 10.91 -28.56
N GLU A 38 49.14 9.92 -29.07
CA GLU A 38 47.71 9.70 -28.74
C GLU A 38 47.47 9.42 -27.24
N ASP A 39 48.50 9.05 -26.50
CA ASP A 39 48.47 8.77 -25.06
C ASP A 39 48.87 9.98 -24.19
N GLY A 40 49.17 11.13 -24.80
CA GLY A 40 49.53 12.38 -24.10
C GLY A 40 51.00 12.48 -23.67
N GLU A 41 51.87 11.57 -24.15
CA GLU A 41 53.30 11.60 -23.85
C GLU A 41 54.08 12.49 -24.82
N ILE A 42 54.99 13.30 -24.29
CA ILE A 42 55.85 14.18 -25.08
C ILE A 42 57.05 13.37 -25.59
N VAL A 43 57.06 13.04 -26.88
CA VAL A 43 58.13 12.26 -27.51
C VAL A 43 59.10 13.18 -28.23
N THR A 44 60.40 13.01 -27.97
CA THR A 44 61.47 13.75 -28.66
C THR A 44 61.71 13.17 -30.05
N THR A 45 61.67 14.02 -31.06
CA THR A 45 61.89 13.67 -32.47
C THR A 45 63.20 14.27 -33.00
N GLU A 46 63.33 14.34 -34.32
CA GLU A 46 64.54 14.79 -35.01
C GLU A 46 65.02 16.17 -34.54
N LEU A 47 66.35 16.30 -34.48
CA LEU A 47 67.05 17.56 -34.26
C LEU A 47 66.96 18.39 -35.55
N ILE A 48 66.37 19.57 -35.48
CA ILE A 48 66.26 20.49 -36.62
C ILE A 48 66.96 21.81 -36.33
N PRO A 49 67.48 22.52 -37.35
CA PRO A 49 68.12 23.81 -37.14
C PRO A 49 67.23 24.81 -36.40
N TYR A 50 67.79 25.49 -35.39
CA TYR A 50 67.07 26.50 -34.64
C TYR A 50 66.67 27.67 -35.54
N ARG A 51 65.38 27.74 -35.87
CA ARG A 51 64.79 28.87 -36.60
C ARG A 51 63.88 29.66 -35.68
N ARG A 52 64.35 30.82 -35.25
CA ARG A 52 63.65 31.74 -34.35
C ARG A 52 62.19 31.99 -34.78
N ASP A 53 61.97 32.33 -36.04
CA ASP A 53 60.63 32.60 -36.59
C ASP A 53 59.64 31.43 -36.45
N GLN A 54 60.15 30.18 -36.52
CA GLN A 54 59.32 28.99 -36.38
C GLN A 54 58.98 28.73 -34.92
N GLN A 55 59.93 28.94 -34.00
CA GLN A 55 59.69 28.76 -32.56
C GLN A 55 58.76 29.84 -32.00
N GLU A 56 58.89 31.10 -32.46
CA GLU A 56 57.97 32.17 -32.09
C GLU A 56 56.53 31.89 -32.55
N LYS A 57 56.36 31.34 -33.78
CA LYS A 57 55.03 30.90 -34.26
C LYS A 57 54.47 29.72 -33.45
N ARG A 58 55.31 28.76 -33.07
CA ARG A 58 54.90 27.61 -32.23
C ARG A 58 54.47 28.07 -30.84
N LEU A 59 55.26 28.94 -30.21
CA LEU A 59 54.94 29.56 -28.92
C LEU A 59 53.60 30.30 -28.98
N ALA A 60 53.42 31.18 -29.97
CA ALA A 60 52.16 31.91 -30.16
C ALA A 60 50.96 31.00 -30.45
N SER A 61 51.17 29.81 -31.02
CA SER A 61 50.11 28.80 -31.18
C SER A 61 49.79 28.11 -29.86
N ALA A 62 50.81 27.68 -29.11
CA ALA A 62 50.64 27.03 -27.82
C ALA A 62 50.00 27.97 -26.79
N GLU A 63 50.41 29.25 -26.75
CA GLU A 63 49.82 30.27 -25.89
C GLU A 63 48.34 30.52 -26.24
N ARG A 64 47.98 30.47 -27.53
CA ARG A 64 46.56 30.55 -27.95
C ARG A 64 45.77 29.32 -27.50
N SER A 65 46.31 28.12 -27.65
CA SER A 65 45.69 26.89 -27.16
C SER A 65 45.52 26.88 -25.64
N LEU A 66 46.53 27.35 -24.90
CA LEU A 66 46.48 27.47 -23.44
C LEU A 66 45.41 28.47 -22.99
N ASN A 67 45.30 29.63 -23.66
CA ASN A 67 44.27 30.61 -23.36
C ASN A 67 42.85 30.11 -23.68
N LEU A 68 42.69 29.25 -24.70
CA LEU A 68 41.40 28.62 -25.05
C LEU A 68 40.90 27.64 -23.98
N LEU A 69 41.80 26.95 -23.28
CA LEU A 69 41.44 26.04 -22.18
C LEU A 69 40.84 26.77 -20.96
N GLY A 70 41.03 28.08 -20.87
CA GLY A 70 40.47 28.90 -19.81
C GLY A 70 41.14 28.65 -18.45
N LYS A 71 40.47 29.06 -17.37
CA LYS A 71 40.99 28.88 -16.01
C LYS A 71 40.68 27.49 -15.50
N ILE A 72 41.69 26.76 -15.06
CA ILE A 72 41.53 25.47 -14.39
C ILE A 72 40.77 25.70 -13.08
N ASN A 73 39.70 24.95 -12.84
CA ASN A 73 38.99 24.94 -11.56
C ASN A 73 39.70 23.97 -10.60
N PRO A 74 40.41 24.47 -9.57
CA PRO A 74 41.12 23.60 -8.64
C PRO A 74 40.19 22.76 -7.75
N LEU A 75 38.92 23.18 -7.61
CA LEU A 75 37.91 22.48 -6.81
C LEU A 75 37.17 21.39 -7.60
N ALA A 76 37.40 21.27 -8.91
CA ALA A 76 36.64 20.36 -9.76
C ALA A 76 36.74 18.90 -9.33
N LEU A 77 37.91 18.47 -8.85
CA LEU A 77 38.13 17.10 -8.39
C LEU A 77 37.34 16.80 -7.09
N GLU A 78 37.35 17.74 -6.14
CA GLU A 78 36.61 17.64 -4.88
C GLU A 78 35.10 17.67 -5.13
N GLU A 79 34.63 18.60 -5.99
CA GLU A 79 33.23 18.69 -6.38
C GLU A 79 32.76 17.42 -7.08
N TYR A 80 33.54 16.88 -8.02
CA TYR A 80 33.24 15.61 -8.69
C TYR A 80 33.10 14.47 -7.69
N SER A 81 34.06 14.33 -6.76
CA SER A 81 34.04 13.26 -5.75
C SER A 81 32.81 13.39 -4.84
N SER A 82 32.47 14.61 -4.41
CA SER A 82 31.29 14.87 -3.57
C SER A 82 29.96 14.57 -4.29
N LEU A 83 29.90 14.87 -5.60
CA LEU A 83 28.73 14.61 -6.43
C LEU A 83 28.57 13.11 -6.71
N GLU A 84 29.67 12.40 -6.92
CA GLU A 84 29.69 10.95 -7.10
C GLU A 84 29.21 10.24 -5.83
N GLU A 85 29.69 10.62 -4.64
CA GLU A 85 29.21 10.09 -3.36
C GLU A 85 27.72 10.34 -3.17
N ARG A 86 27.25 11.57 -3.47
CA ARG A 86 25.83 11.91 -3.38
C ARG A 86 24.98 11.13 -4.37
N LEU A 87 25.47 10.92 -5.59
CA LEU A 87 24.80 10.13 -6.61
C LEU A 87 24.65 8.68 -6.16
N LYS A 88 25.72 8.09 -5.64
CA LYS A 88 25.71 6.72 -5.11
C LYS A 88 24.71 6.57 -3.97
N PHE A 89 24.74 7.48 -2.99
CA PHE A 89 23.77 7.47 -1.89
C PHE A 89 22.32 7.55 -2.39
N LEU A 90 22.02 8.46 -3.32
CA LEU A 90 20.66 8.59 -3.86
C LEU A 90 20.24 7.39 -4.70
N ALA A 91 21.16 6.75 -5.41
CA ALA A 91 20.90 5.53 -6.17
C ALA A 91 20.52 4.37 -5.25
N ASP A 92 21.29 4.17 -4.16
CA ASP A 92 21.01 3.14 -3.15
C ASP A 92 19.63 3.38 -2.50
N GLN A 93 19.34 4.63 -2.09
CA GLN A 93 18.02 4.99 -1.53
C GLN A 93 16.87 4.76 -2.51
N LEU A 94 17.09 5.03 -3.80
CA LEU A 94 16.07 4.80 -4.83
C LEU A 94 15.79 3.30 -5.02
N GLU A 95 16.83 2.47 -4.97
CA GLU A 95 16.70 1.02 -5.09
C GLU A 95 15.96 0.44 -3.87
N ASP A 96 16.32 0.87 -2.66
CA ASP A 96 15.61 0.50 -1.43
C ASP A 96 14.13 0.87 -1.49
N LEU A 97 13.80 2.08 -1.98
CA LEU A 97 12.42 2.53 -2.11
C LEU A 97 11.64 1.69 -3.15
N LYS A 98 12.29 1.31 -4.25
CA LYS A 98 11.68 0.44 -5.28
C LYS A 98 11.39 -0.95 -4.72
N ASN A 99 12.33 -1.51 -3.96
CA ASN A 99 12.16 -2.82 -3.31
C ASN A 99 11.03 -2.76 -2.28
N THR A 100 11.04 -1.76 -1.40
CA THR A 100 9.97 -1.54 -0.41
C THR A 100 8.60 -1.39 -1.06
N LYS A 101 8.50 -0.66 -2.17
CA LYS A 101 7.25 -0.52 -2.93
C LYS A 101 6.77 -1.88 -3.45
N LYS A 102 7.67 -2.70 -3.97
CA LYS A 102 7.34 -4.04 -4.48
C LYS A 102 6.83 -4.92 -3.35
N ASP A 103 7.53 -4.96 -2.22
CA ASP A 103 7.16 -5.76 -1.05
C ASP A 103 5.79 -5.35 -0.52
N LEU A 104 5.50 -4.05 -0.46
CA LEU A 104 4.17 -3.56 -0.06
C LEU A 104 3.06 -3.99 -1.03
N LEU A 105 3.31 -4.00 -2.34
CA LEU A 105 2.34 -4.48 -3.32
C LEU A 105 2.09 -5.99 -3.20
N ASP A 106 3.13 -6.76 -2.89
CA ASP A 106 3.01 -8.20 -2.66
C ASP A 106 2.20 -8.48 -1.37
N ILE A 107 2.43 -7.71 -0.30
CA ILE A 107 1.62 -7.79 0.93
C ILE A 107 0.16 -7.44 0.68
N ILE A 108 -0.11 -6.36 -0.07
CA ILE A 108 -1.50 -5.97 -0.42
C ILE A 108 -2.21 -7.13 -1.12
N LYS A 109 -1.53 -7.77 -2.08
CA LYS A 109 -2.08 -8.91 -2.80
C LYS A 109 -2.37 -10.10 -1.88
N GLU A 110 -1.45 -10.44 -0.98
CA GLU A 110 -1.67 -11.52 -0.01
C GLU A 110 -2.87 -11.24 0.90
N VAL A 111 -3.01 -9.99 1.36
CA VAL A 111 -4.15 -9.57 2.18
C VAL A 111 -5.45 -9.66 1.39
N ASP A 112 -5.48 -9.19 0.14
CA ASP A 112 -6.66 -9.26 -0.73
C ASP A 112 -7.11 -10.70 -0.96
N ASP A 113 -6.17 -11.61 -1.28
CA ASP A 113 -6.42 -13.04 -1.48
C ASP A 113 -7.01 -13.66 -0.19
N ARG A 114 -6.47 -13.27 0.97
CA ARG A 114 -6.96 -13.75 2.27
C ARG A 114 -8.36 -13.25 2.60
N VAL A 115 -8.63 -11.98 2.32
CA VAL A 115 -9.96 -11.36 2.54
C VAL A 115 -10.99 -12.02 1.62
N GLN A 116 -10.65 -12.28 0.36
CA GLN A 116 -11.52 -12.98 -0.59
C GLN A 116 -11.85 -14.40 -0.12
N GLN A 117 -10.86 -15.14 0.40
CA GLN A 117 -11.09 -16.46 0.97
C GLN A 117 -12.06 -16.41 2.16
N ILE A 118 -11.81 -15.55 3.15
CA ILE A 118 -12.65 -15.43 4.35
C ILE A 118 -14.07 -15.02 3.97
N PHE A 119 -14.22 -14.09 3.02
CA PHE A 119 -15.52 -13.67 2.51
C PHE A 119 -16.28 -14.85 1.89
N MET A 120 -15.63 -15.61 0.99
CA MET A 120 -16.27 -16.73 0.31
C MET A 120 -16.68 -17.84 1.28
N GLU A 121 -15.82 -18.17 2.24
CA GLU A 121 -16.13 -19.12 3.31
C GLU A 121 -17.36 -18.65 4.12
N ALA A 122 -17.38 -17.38 4.54
CA ALA A 122 -18.51 -16.81 5.28
C ALA A 122 -19.80 -16.77 4.45
N PHE A 123 -19.71 -16.45 3.14
CA PHE A 123 -20.85 -16.41 2.24
C PHE A 123 -21.46 -17.81 2.07
N LEU A 124 -20.65 -18.83 1.81
CA LEU A 124 -21.12 -20.21 1.63
C LEU A 124 -21.77 -20.76 2.91
N GLU A 125 -21.18 -20.48 4.07
CA GLU A 125 -21.74 -20.87 5.36
C GLU A 125 -23.08 -20.17 5.63
N THR A 126 -23.15 -18.87 5.39
CA THR A 126 -24.38 -18.08 5.54
C THR A 126 -25.46 -18.54 4.57
N ALA A 127 -25.12 -18.85 3.31
CA ALA A 127 -26.06 -19.34 2.30
C ALA A 127 -26.67 -20.68 2.70
N LYS A 128 -25.87 -21.61 3.22
CA LYS A 128 -26.36 -22.89 3.73
C LYS A 128 -27.34 -22.70 4.90
N HIS A 129 -26.97 -21.89 5.89
CA HIS A 129 -27.86 -21.62 7.02
C HIS A 129 -29.14 -20.89 6.59
N PHE A 130 -29.05 -20.00 5.61
CA PHE A 130 -30.20 -19.29 5.07
C PHE A 130 -31.20 -20.26 4.44
N GLU A 131 -30.76 -21.21 3.62
CA GLU A 131 -31.63 -22.25 3.05
C GLU A 131 -32.35 -23.06 4.15
N GLU A 132 -31.61 -23.51 5.16
CA GLU A 132 -32.15 -24.29 6.29
C GLU A 132 -33.18 -23.50 7.11
N ILE A 133 -32.88 -22.24 7.43
CA ILE A 133 -33.76 -21.38 8.23
C ILE A 133 -34.99 -20.96 7.41
N PHE A 134 -34.80 -20.62 6.14
CA PHE A 134 -35.88 -20.19 5.27
C PHE A 134 -36.93 -21.30 5.08
N ALA A 135 -36.48 -22.55 4.84
CA ALA A 135 -37.39 -23.70 4.72
C ALA A 135 -38.21 -23.96 5.99
N ARG A 136 -37.66 -23.66 7.18
CA ARG A 136 -38.38 -23.77 8.46
C ARG A 136 -39.39 -22.65 8.65
N LEU A 137 -39.03 -21.41 8.29
CA LEU A 137 -39.91 -20.25 8.40
C LEU A 137 -41.04 -20.28 7.35
N PHE A 138 -40.78 -20.85 6.18
CA PHE A 138 -41.73 -21.02 5.08
C PHE A 138 -41.81 -22.48 4.62
N PRO A 139 -42.63 -23.34 5.26
CA PRO A 139 -42.79 -24.73 4.83
C PRO A 139 -43.24 -24.82 3.37
N GLY A 140 -42.45 -25.51 2.54
CA GLY A 140 -42.69 -25.64 1.10
C GLY A 140 -42.26 -24.43 0.26
N GLY A 141 -41.51 -23.50 0.85
CA GLY A 141 -40.80 -22.43 0.14
C GLY A 141 -39.30 -22.68 0.08
N ASP A 142 -38.64 -22.06 -0.90
CA ASP A 142 -37.19 -22.13 -1.11
C ASP A 142 -36.59 -20.72 -1.07
N GLY A 143 -35.42 -20.54 -0.47
CA GLY A 143 -34.69 -19.28 -0.45
C GLY A 143 -33.22 -19.51 -0.76
N ARG A 144 -32.59 -18.62 -1.52
CA ARG A 144 -31.15 -18.70 -1.84
C ARG A 144 -30.49 -17.33 -1.83
N LEU A 145 -29.20 -17.32 -1.47
CA LEU A 145 -28.33 -16.15 -1.58
C LEU A 145 -27.53 -16.24 -2.88
N ILE A 146 -27.41 -15.12 -3.59
CA ILE A 146 -26.71 -15.05 -4.87
C ILE A 146 -25.76 -13.84 -4.86
N LEU A 147 -24.53 -14.05 -5.33
CA LEU A 147 -23.62 -12.95 -5.64
C LEU A 147 -23.99 -12.35 -6.99
N VAL A 148 -24.18 -11.03 -7.03
CA VAL A 148 -24.52 -10.30 -8.26
C VAL A 148 -23.37 -10.41 -9.28
N ASP A 149 -22.13 -10.36 -8.80
CA ASP A 149 -20.91 -10.55 -9.58
C ASP A 149 -19.98 -11.58 -8.88
N PRO A 150 -20.09 -12.86 -9.24
CA PRO A 150 -19.25 -13.91 -8.66
C PRO A 150 -17.75 -13.76 -8.93
N ASP A 151 -17.38 -13.05 -10.01
CA ASP A 151 -15.98 -12.88 -10.40
C ASP A 151 -15.28 -11.81 -9.54
N ASN A 152 -16.03 -10.88 -8.96
CA ASN A 152 -15.53 -9.84 -8.05
C ASN A 152 -16.27 -9.86 -6.69
N PRO A 153 -16.04 -10.89 -5.85
CA PRO A 153 -16.83 -11.10 -4.63
C PRO A 153 -16.73 -9.95 -3.62
N LEU A 154 -15.61 -9.22 -3.57
CA LEU A 154 -15.39 -8.12 -2.61
C LEU A 154 -16.19 -6.85 -2.94
N THR A 155 -16.53 -6.65 -4.20
CA THR A 155 -17.31 -5.48 -4.67
C THR A 155 -18.73 -5.86 -5.09
N SER A 156 -19.02 -7.16 -5.17
CA SER A 156 -20.33 -7.69 -5.51
C SER A 156 -21.37 -7.41 -4.42
N GLY A 157 -22.58 -7.04 -4.85
CA GLY A 157 -23.76 -7.11 -3.99
C GLY A 157 -24.16 -8.56 -3.68
N VAL A 158 -24.92 -8.74 -2.61
CA VAL A 158 -25.60 -10.00 -2.26
C VAL A 158 -27.09 -9.81 -2.49
N ASP A 159 -27.65 -10.60 -3.41
CA ASP A 159 -29.09 -10.63 -3.68
C ASP A 159 -29.74 -11.81 -2.95
N VAL A 160 -30.94 -11.55 -2.42
CA VAL A 160 -31.77 -12.56 -1.76
C VAL A 160 -32.93 -12.93 -2.67
N GLU A 161 -32.97 -14.19 -3.09
CA GLU A 161 -34.10 -14.76 -3.80
C GLU A 161 -34.94 -15.62 -2.86
N ALA A 162 -36.24 -15.34 -2.84
CA ALA A 162 -37.19 -16.04 -2.01
C ALA A 162 -38.35 -16.55 -2.86
N ARG A 163 -38.74 -17.78 -2.62
CA ARG A 163 -39.88 -18.45 -3.21
C ARG A 163 -40.82 -18.91 -2.10
N PRO A 164 -41.82 -18.10 -1.73
CA PRO A 164 -42.85 -18.53 -0.79
C PRO A 164 -43.68 -19.72 -1.36
N PRO A 165 -44.34 -20.50 -0.50
CA PRO A 165 -45.11 -21.68 -0.91
C PRO A 165 -46.16 -21.30 -1.97
N GLY A 166 -46.18 -22.05 -3.07
CA GLY A 166 -47.11 -21.85 -4.18
C GLY A 166 -46.84 -20.62 -5.08
N LYS A 167 -45.74 -19.88 -4.86
CA LYS A 167 -45.38 -18.70 -5.68
C LYS A 167 -44.13 -18.94 -6.54
N ARG A 168 -43.92 -18.06 -7.53
CA ARG A 168 -42.69 -17.99 -8.33
C ARG A 168 -41.58 -17.28 -7.53
N ILE A 169 -40.33 -17.56 -7.88
CA ILE A 169 -39.14 -16.91 -7.32
C ILE A 169 -39.25 -15.39 -7.52
N LYS A 170 -39.01 -14.63 -6.46
CA LYS A 170 -39.00 -13.17 -6.47
C LYS A 170 -37.78 -12.65 -5.71
N ARG A 171 -37.26 -11.50 -6.14
CA ARG A 171 -36.30 -10.71 -5.36
C ARG A 171 -36.98 -10.16 -4.11
N LEU A 172 -36.21 -9.92 -3.05
CA LEU A 172 -36.69 -9.34 -1.78
C LEU A 172 -37.59 -8.10 -1.96
N SER A 173 -37.25 -7.23 -2.93
CA SER A 173 -38.00 -6.00 -3.25
C SER A 173 -39.43 -6.24 -3.77
N LEU A 174 -39.76 -7.46 -4.20
CA LEU A 174 -41.03 -7.81 -4.84
C LEU A 174 -41.96 -8.66 -3.95
N LEU A 175 -41.60 -8.84 -2.67
CA LEU A 175 -42.36 -9.59 -1.67
C LEU A 175 -43.41 -8.72 -0.96
N SER A 176 -44.41 -9.36 -0.33
CA SER A 176 -45.36 -8.65 0.54
C SER A 176 -44.66 -8.14 1.82
N GLY A 177 -45.25 -7.18 2.54
CA GLY A 177 -44.64 -6.59 3.74
C GLY A 177 -44.23 -7.62 4.79
N GLY A 178 -45.12 -8.56 5.14
CA GLY A 178 -44.82 -9.64 6.09
C GLY A 178 -43.80 -10.67 5.56
N GLU A 179 -43.89 -11.04 4.28
CA GLU A 179 -42.92 -11.94 3.64
C GLU A 179 -41.51 -11.32 3.60
N LYS A 180 -41.43 -10.01 3.34
CA LYS A 180 -40.18 -9.25 3.33
C LYS A 180 -39.54 -9.21 4.71
N SER A 181 -40.33 -8.89 5.75
CA SER A 181 -39.83 -8.85 7.13
C SER A 181 -39.32 -10.22 7.58
N LEU A 182 -40.09 -11.29 7.33
CA LEU A 182 -39.67 -12.64 7.75
C LEU A 182 -38.45 -13.13 6.97
N THR A 183 -38.34 -12.79 5.68
CA THR A 183 -37.14 -13.11 4.89
C THR A 183 -35.91 -12.36 5.39
N ALA A 184 -36.06 -11.08 5.78
CA ALA A 184 -34.97 -10.30 6.36
C ALA A 184 -34.53 -10.88 7.71
N VAL A 185 -35.47 -11.28 8.56
CA VAL A 185 -35.17 -11.96 9.83
C VAL A 185 -34.49 -13.30 9.58
N ALA A 186 -34.93 -14.08 8.59
CA ALA A 186 -34.26 -15.33 8.18
C ALA A 186 -32.78 -15.09 7.81
N MET A 187 -32.51 -14.03 7.06
CA MET A 187 -31.14 -13.63 6.68
C MET A 187 -30.30 -13.25 7.91
N LEU A 188 -30.85 -12.45 8.83
CA LEU A 188 -30.14 -12.08 10.06
C LEU A 188 -29.80 -13.31 10.92
N VAL A 189 -30.76 -14.21 11.12
CA VAL A 189 -30.53 -15.45 11.86
C VAL A 189 -29.48 -16.32 11.17
N ALA A 190 -29.49 -16.40 9.84
CA ALA A 190 -28.48 -17.16 9.09
C ALA A 190 -27.07 -16.62 9.32
N ILE A 191 -26.92 -15.30 9.31
CA ILE A 191 -25.65 -14.63 9.64
C ILE A 191 -25.24 -14.94 11.08
N PHE A 192 -26.18 -14.88 12.03
CA PHE A 192 -25.90 -15.16 13.44
C PHE A 192 -25.48 -16.61 13.69
N LYS A 193 -26.07 -17.58 12.97
CA LYS A 193 -25.65 -18.99 13.04
C LYS A 193 -24.27 -19.20 12.42
N ALA A 194 -23.99 -18.58 11.26
CA ALA A 194 -22.69 -18.68 10.61
C ALA A 194 -21.57 -18.03 11.45
N ARG A 195 -21.87 -16.92 12.11
CA ARG A 195 -20.91 -16.16 12.92
C ARG A 195 -21.54 -15.82 14.29
N PRO A 196 -21.45 -16.74 15.27
CA PRO A 196 -22.04 -16.53 16.58
C PRO A 196 -21.33 -15.41 17.33
N SER A 197 -22.13 -14.49 17.88
CA SER A 197 -21.70 -13.40 18.75
C SER A 197 -21.99 -13.75 20.21
N PRO A 198 -21.27 -13.15 21.17
CA PRO A 198 -21.52 -13.38 22.60
C PRO A 198 -22.95 -13.00 23.02
N PHE A 199 -23.50 -11.93 22.44
CA PHE A 199 -24.87 -11.50 22.67
C PHE A 199 -25.49 -10.85 21.43
N TYR A 200 -26.82 -10.84 21.38
CA TYR A 200 -27.62 -10.14 20.37
C TYR A 200 -28.69 -9.30 21.04
N VAL A 201 -28.98 -8.13 20.45
CA VAL A 201 -30.07 -7.24 20.86
C VAL A 201 -31.06 -7.13 19.71
N LEU A 202 -32.32 -7.47 19.96
CA LEU A 202 -33.41 -7.46 19.00
C LEU A 202 -34.48 -6.50 19.49
N ASP A 203 -34.84 -5.50 18.69
CA ASP A 203 -35.82 -4.48 19.05
C ASP A 203 -37.05 -4.55 18.13
N GLU A 204 -38.18 -4.99 18.69
CA GLU A 204 -39.49 -5.15 18.04
C GLU A 204 -39.47 -5.81 16.65
N VAL A 205 -38.54 -6.75 16.45
CA VAL A 205 -38.30 -7.41 15.15
C VAL A 205 -39.49 -8.23 14.67
N GLU A 206 -40.40 -8.58 15.57
CA GLU A 206 -41.58 -9.40 15.32
C GLU A 206 -42.88 -8.60 15.09
N ALA A 207 -42.86 -7.27 15.18
CA ALA A 207 -44.06 -6.43 15.12
C ALA A 207 -44.88 -6.59 13.82
N ALA A 208 -44.25 -7.04 12.74
CA ALA A 208 -44.87 -7.25 11.43
C ALA A 208 -45.28 -8.71 11.16
N LEU A 209 -45.14 -9.61 12.13
CA LEU A 209 -45.40 -11.04 11.97
C LEU A 209 -46.79 -11.43 12.49
N ASP A 210 -47.43 -12.38 11.81
CA ASP A 210 -48.63 -13.05 12.30
C ASP A 210 -48.29 -14.12 13.35
N ASP A 211 -49.30 -14.63 14.06
CA ASP A 211 -49.12 -15.60 15.15
C ASP A 211 -48.42 -16.91 14.70
N VAL A 212 -48.62 -17.31 13.45
CA VAL A 212 -48.03 -18.54 12.90
C VAL A 212 -46.53 -18.34 12.67
N ASN A 213 -46.15 -17.25 12.01
CA ASN A 213 -44.76 -16.93 11.72
C ASN A 213 -43.99 -16.50 12.98
N LEU A 214 -44.65 -15.82 13.92
CA LEU A 214 -44.10 -15.54 15.24
C LEU A 214 -43.71 -16.83 15.94
N GLY A 215 -44.58 -17.84 15.97
CA GLY A 215 -44.26 -19.14 16.57
C GLY A 215 -43.03 -19.81 15.94
N ARG A 216 -42.87 -19.71 14.61
CA ARG A 216 -41.69 -20.24 13.91
C ARG A 216 -40.41 -19.48 14.26
N LEU A 217 -40.50 -18.15 14.34
CA LEU A 217 -39.37 -17.31 14.75
C LEU A 217 -38.92 -17.64 16.18
N LEU A 218 -39.87 -17.78 17.11
CA LEU A 218 -39.56 -18.10 18.50
C LEU A 218 -38.79 -19.42 18.63
N GLY A 219 -39.17 -20.46 17.88
CA GLY A 219 -38.42 -21.72 17.87
C GLY A 219 -36.97 -21.57 17.37
N VAL A 220 -36.75 -20.69 16.40
CA VAL A 220 -35.38 -20.37 15.92
C VAL A 220 -34.58 -19.59 16.96
N LEU A 221 -35.21 -18.64 17.67
CA LEU A 221 -34.57 -17.88 18.74
C LEU A 221 -34.23 -18.77 19.95
N GLU A 222 -35.05 -19.77 20.27
CA GLU A 222 -34.75 -20.75 21.32
C GLU A 222 -33.50 -21.58 21.01
N GLU A 223 -33.29 -21.96 19.74
CA GLU A 223 -32.04 -22.61 19.33
C GLU A 223 -30.84 -21.68 19.46
N LEU A 224 -30.97 -20.40 19.05
CA LEU A 224 -29.90 -19.41 19.18
C LEU A 224 -29.54 -19.14 20.65
N ARG A 225 -30.53 -19.17 21.55
CA ARG A 225 -30.31 -19.02 22.99
C ARG A 225 -29.37 -20.08 23.56
N ALA A 226 -29.28 -21.27 22.96
CA ALA A 226 -28.41 -22.34 23.45
C ALA A 226 -26.92 -21.99 23.32
N SER A 227 -26.55 -21.09 22.40
CA SER A 227 -25.17 -20.70 22.14
C SER A 227 -24.85 -19.24 22.46
N SER A 228 -25.86 -18.36 22.49
CA SER A 228 -25.67 -16.91 22.60
C SER A 228 -26.69 -16.25 23.53
N GLN A 229 -26.29 -15.15 24.19
CA GLN A 229 -27.21 -14.36 25.01
C GLN A 229 -28.13 -13.51 24.13
N LEU A 230 -29.44 -13.56 24.40
CA LEU A 230 -30.44 -12.79 23.65
C LEU A 230 -31.09 -11.74 24.56
N ILE A 231 -31.09 -10.49 24.11
CA ILE A 231 -31.83 -9.38 24.71
C ILE A 231 -32.91 -8.98 23.70
N ILE A 232 -34.17 -9.18 24.05
CA ILE A 232 -35.29 -8.90 23.16
C ILE A 232 -36.17 -7.81 23.80
N ILE A 233 -36.34 -6.71 23.07
CA ILE A 233 -37.26 -5.63 23.40
C ILE A 233 -38.54 -5.88 22.61
N THR A 234 -39.64 -6.09 23.32
CA THR A 234 -40.90 -6.49 22.69
C THR A 234 -42.10 -6.18 23.57
N HIS A 235 -43.25 -6.00 22.93
CA HIS A 235 -44.58 -5.97 23.56
C HIS A 235 -45.38 -7.26 23.29
N GLN A 236 -44.81 -8.25 22.58
CA GLN A 236 -45.48 -9.49 22.22
C GLN A 236 -45.46 -10.52 23.35
N LYS A 237 -46.65 -10.92 23.82
CA LYS A 237 -46.80 -11.84 24.95
C LYS A 237 -46.11 -13.19 24.73
N ARG A 238 -46.21 -13.75 23.52
CA ARG A 238 -45.59 -15.05 23.18
C ARG A 238 -44.06 -14.98 23.19
N THR A 239 -43.47 -13.84 22.81
CA THR A 239 -42.02 -13.63 22.93
C THR A 239 -41.59 -13.51 24.39
N MET A 240 -42.40 -12.85 25.22
CA MET A 240 -42.14 -12.75 26.67
C MET A 240 -42.20 -14.12 27.37
N GLU A 241 -43.09 -15.02 26.93
CA GLU A 241 -43.28 -16.35 27.54
C GLU A 241 -42.05 -17.26 27.45
N ILE A 242 -41.21 -17.10 26.41
CA ILE A 242 -40.02 -17.94 26.22
C ILE A 242 -38.77 -17.40 26.94
N ALA A 243 -38.86 -16.20 27.53
CA ALA A 243 -37.74 -15.54 28.18
C ALA A 243 -37.40 -16.17 29.54
N ASP A 244 -36.12 -16.17 29.90
CA ASP A 244 -35.69 -16.64 31.23
C ASP A 244 -35.89 -15.56 32.30
N ALA A 245 -35.78 -14.28 31.90
CA ALA A 245 -36.03 -13.12 32.73
C ALA A 245 -36.72 -12.01 31.92
N LEU A 246 -37.63 -11.30 32.56
CA LEU A 246 -38.30 -10.12 32.04
C LEU A 246 -37.83 -8.87 32.78
N TYR A 247 -37.54 -7.83 32.02
CA TYR A 247 -37.29 -6.48 32.52
C TYR A 247 -38.41 -5.57 32.02
N GLY A 248 -39.24 -5.12 32.94
CA GLY A 248 -40.30 -4.15 32.67
C GLY A 248 -39.77 -2.74 32.91
N VAL A 249 -40.09 -1.82 32.02
CA VAL A 249 -39.77 -0.39 32.18
C VAL A 249 -41.08 0.33 32.51
N THR A 250 -41.13 1.01 33.65
CA THR A 250 -42.29 1.81 34.08
C THR A 250 -41.86 3.25 34.32
N MET A 251 -42.71 4.21 33.97
CA MET A 251 -42.46 5.62 34.22
C MET A 251 -43.35 6.07 35.37
N ARG A 252 -42.74 6.60 36.44
CA ARG A 252 -43.51 7.24 37.52
C ARG A 252 -43.95 8.62 37.05
N GLY A 253 -44.98 9.18 37.69
CA GLY A 253 -45.59 10.47 37.30
C GLY A 253 -44.67 11.70 37.38
N ASP A 254 -43.44 11.53 37.87
CA ASP A 254 -42.36 12.51 37.92
C ASP A 254 -41.45 12.48 36.67
N GLY A 255 -41.74 11.61 35.69
CA GLY A 255 -40.92 11.46 34.48
C GLY A 255 -39.66 10.64 34.69
N VAL A 256 -39.47 10.04 35.87
CA VAL A 256 -38.36 9.13 36.15
C VAL A 256 -38.74 7.73 35.70
N THR A 257 -37.86 7.13 34.91
CA THR A 257 -38.01 5.75 34.43
C THR A 257 -37.41 4.79 35.45
N GLU A 258 -38.18 3.82 35.89
CA GLU A 258 -37.77 2.76 36.82
C GLU A 258 -37.83 1.40 36.11
N VAL A 259 -36.83 0.57 36.35
CA VAL A 259 -36.76 -0.78 35.78
C VAL A 259 -37.15 -1.79 36.86
N ILE A 260 -38.19 -2.57 36.57
CA ILE A 260 -38.59 -3.73 37.36
C ILE A 260 -38.09 -5.00 36.69
N SER A 261 -37.66 -6.00 37.46
CA SER A 261 -37.17 -7.27 36.92
C SER A 261 -37.87 -8.44 37.56
N GLN A 262 -38.22 -9.44 36.76
CA GLN A 262 -38.83 -10.69 37.21
C GLN A 262 -38.17 -11.86 36.48
N ARG A 263 -37.70 -12.87 37.23
CA ARG A 263 -37.26 -14.14 36.63
C ARG A 263 -38.48 -15.02 36.40
N LEU A 264 -38.60 -15.59 35.20
CA LEU A 264 -39.72 -16.45 34.82
C LEU A 264 -39.45 -17.94 35.08
N ARG A 265 -38.18 -18.35 35.08
CA ARG A 265 -37.76 -19.74 35.32
C ARG A 265 -37.00 -19.89 36.63
N GLU A 266 -37.69 -20.35 37.67
CA GLU A 266 -37.13 -21.02 38.86
C GLU A 266 -38.01 -22.26 39.18
N SER A 267 -37.53 -23.46 38.82
CA SER A 267 -37.98 -24.86 39.12
C SER A 267 -37.62 -25.71 37.89
N ASP A 268 -36.74 -26.73 37.89
CA ASP A 268 -36.51 -27.80 38.86
C ASP A 268 -35.02 -28.03 39.13
N ALA A 269 -34.60 -27.85 40.38
CA ALA A 269 -33.43 -28.51 40.93
C ALA A 269 -33.81 -29.01 42.33
N SER A 270 -34.38 -30.22 42.35
CA SER A 270 -34.41 -31.09 43.54
C SER A 270 -33.22 -32.05 43.45
#